data_AF-A0A2N1S5H6-F1
#
_entry.id   AF-A0A2N1S5H6-F1
#
_cell.length_a   1.000
_cell.length_b   1.000
_cell.length_c   1.000
_cell.angle_alpha   90.00
_cell.angle_beta   90.00
_cell.angle_gamma   90.00
#
_symmetry.space_group_name_H-M   'P 1'
#
loop_
_entity.id
_entity.type
_entity.pdbx_description
1 polymer ?
#
loop_
_entity_poly.entity_id
_entity_poly.type
_entity_poly.pdbx_seq_one_letter_code
_entity_poly.pdbx_strand_id
1 'polypeptide(L)' 'MIGVSVGTLRNWEQGRRTPDGPALALLKIASVDPEYIKTILSS' A
#
# COMPACT_ATOMS: atom_id res chain seq x y z
N MET A 1 -5.15 6.92 -0.27
CA MET A 1 -4.35 5.97 -1.09
C MET A 1 -2.88 6.29 -0.84
N ILE A 2 -2.00 5.30 -0.62
CA ILE A 2 -0.63 5.44 -0.08
C ILE A 2 0.35 6.12 -1.08
N GLY A 3 -0.07 7.16 -1.81
CA GLY A 3 0.75 7.80 -2.85
C GLY A 3 1.11 6.91 -4.05
N VAL A 4 0.53 5.72 -4.16
CA VAL A 4 0.76 4.78 -5.26
C VAL A 4 -0.28 4.96 -6.35
N SER A 5 0.15 4.91 -7.61
CA SER A 5 -0.79 4.96 -8.74
C SER A 5 -1.67 3.70 -8.78
N VAL A 6 -2.91 3.82 -9.27
CA VAL A 6 -3.81 2.67 -9.51
C VAL A 6 -3.17 1.63 -10.43
N GLY A 7 -2.40 2.07 -11.43
CA GLY A 7 -1.68 1.17 -12.33
C GLY A 7 -0.59 0.36 -11.62
N THR A 8 0.13 0.97 -10.68
CA THR A 8 1.13 0.27 -9.86
C THR A 8 0.46 -0.80 -9.00
N LEU A 9 -0.64 -0.46 -8.32
CA LEU A 9 -1.37 -1.40 -7.47
C LEU A 9 -1.90 -2.60 -8.27
N ARG A 10 -2.52 -2.35 -9.43
CA ARG A 10 -2.99 -3.42 -10.31
C ARG A 10 -1.89 -4.35 -10.79
N ASN A 11 -0.69 -3.82 -11.08
CA ASN A 11 0.45 -4.65 -11.46
C ASN A 11 0.88 -5.59 -10.31
N TRP A 12 0.78 -5.15 -9.06
CA TRP A 12 1.05 -5.99 -7.89
C TRP A 12 -0.03 -7.05 -7.68
N GLU A 13 -1.31 -6.66 -7.72
CA GLU A 13 -2.44 -7.58 -7.55
C GLU A 13 -2.47 -8.69 -8.61
N GLN A 14 -2.03 -8.37 -9.83
CA GLN A 14 -1.93 -9.33 -10.94
C GLN A 14 -0.61 -10.10 -10.97
N GLY A 15 0.30 -9.89 -10.01
CA GLY A 15 1.61 -10.56 -9.96
C GLY A 15 2.58 -10.17 -11.07
N ARG A 16 2.30 -9.11 -11.84
CA ARG A 16 3.20 -8.59 -12.89
C ARG A 16 4.43 -7.90 -12.32
N ARG A 17 4.31 -7.38 -11.09
CA ARG A 17 5.41 -6.79 -10.30
C ARG A 17 5.23 -7.12 -8.82
N THR A 18 6.29 -7.00 -8.06
CA THR A 18 6.24 -7.05 -6.59
C THR A 18 6.46 -5.65 -6.00
N PRO A 19 5.85 -5.33 -4.84
CA PRO A 19 6.13 -4.07 -4.15
C PRO A 19 7.58 -4.04 -3.63
N ASP A 20 8.22 -2.88 -3.72
CA ASP A 20 9.56 -2.63 -3.18
C ASP A 20 9.55 -2.61 -1.64
N GLY A 21 10.72 -2.75 -1.01
CA GLY A 21 10.85 -2.90 0.45
C GLY A 21 10.01 -1.93 1.30
N PRO A 22 10.07 -0.60 1.07
CA PRO A 22 9.25 0.36 1.80
C PRO A 22 7.74 0.20 1.54
N ALA A 23 7.35 -0.06 0.29
CA ALA A 23 5.95 -0.28 -0.07
C ALA A 23 5.40 -1.55 0.60
N LEU A 24 6.19 -2.63 0.61
CA LEU A 24 5.83 -3.86 1.31
C LEU A 24 5.71 -3.66 2.82
N ALA A 25 6.59 -2.86 3.44
CA ALA A 25 6.49 -2.53 4.85
C ALA A 25 5.20 -1.75 5.16
N LEU A 26 4.86 -0.74 4.36
CA LEU A 26 3.61 0.01 4.51
C LEU A 26 2.37 -0.86 4.31
N LEU A 27 2.39 -1.78 3.32
CA LEU A 27 1.30 -2.73 3.10
C LEU A 27 1.13 -3.68 4.30
N LYS A 28 2.23 -4.14 4.91
CA LYS A 28 2.18 -4.95 6.14
C LYS A 28 1.58 -4.16 7.30
N ILE A 29 1.98 -2.91 7.51
CA ILE A 29 1.41 -2.05 8.56
C ILE A 29 -0.09 -1.85 8.30
N ALA A 30 -0.47 -1.52 7.06
CA ALA A 30 -1.87 -1.36 6.67
C ALA A 30 -2.70 -2.64 6.85
N SER A 31 -2.09 -3.82 6.72
CA SER A 31 -2.76 -5.10 6.99
C SER A 31 -2.99 -5.38 8.48
N VAL A 32 -2.20 -4.76 9.37
CA VAL A 32 -2.29 -4.94 10.82
C VAL A 32 -3.23 -3.91 11.44
N ASP A 33 -3.12 -2.64 11.04
CA ASP A 33 -3.95 -1.55 11.55
C ASP A 33 -4.42 -0.61 10.43
N PRO A 34 -5.52 -0.97 9.73
CA PRO A 34 -6.06 -0.16 8.65
C PRO A 34 -6.61 1.21 9.13
N GLU A 35 -7.11 1.31 10.36
CA GLU A 35 -7.70 2.54 10.88
C GLU A 35 -6.63 3.58 11.20
N TYR A 36 -5.51 3.17 11.79
CA TYR A 36 -4.37 4.06 11.99
C TYR A 36 -3.87 4.65 10.67
N ILE A 37 -3.77 3.83 9.62
CA ILE A 37 -3.39 4.31 8.28
C ILE A 37 -4.43 5.30 7.72
N LYS A 38 -5.73 5.06 7.91
CA LYS A 38 -6.77 6.02 7.51
C LYS A 38 -6.61 7.35 8.22
N THR A 39 -6.34 7.35 9.53
CA THR A 39 -6.09 8.58 10.30
C THR A 39 -4.92 9.36 9.71
N ILE A 40 -3.77 8.70 9.47
CA ILE A 40 -2.57 9.33 8.91
C ILE A 40 -2.79 9.89 7.49
N LEU A 41 -3.60 9.21 6.66
CA LEU A 41 -3.84 9.63 5.28
C LEU A 41 -4.98 10.67 5.13
N SER A 42 -5.72 10.93 6.21
CA SER A 42 -6.84 11.88 6.22
C SER A 42 -6.46 13.28 6.73
N SER A 43 -5.26 13.43 7.29
CA SER A 43 -4.64 14.70 7.67
C SER A 43 -3.89 15.33 6.51
#